data_AF-A0A3C1RBW5-F1
#
_entry.id   AF-A0A3C1RBW5-F1
#
_cell.length_a   1.000
_cell.length_b   1.000
_cell.length_c   1.000
_cell.angle_alpha   90.00
_cell.angle_beta   90.00
_cell.angle_gamma   90.00
#
_symmetry.space_group_name_H-M   'P 1'
#
loop_
_entity.id
_entity.type
_entity.pdbx_description
1 polymer ?
#
loop_
_entity_poly.entity_id
_entity_poly.type
_entity_poly.pdbx_seq_one_letter_code
_entity_poly.pdbx_strand_id
1 'polypeptide(L)'
;MGYNLTKEEYKKFKELESKMSGSNFSNNWNNSTKSSRSKVKHSGAKFTKYINSKGDEKYLTTGWRLNRNKELIAIKAITTKNTSTDTVNKDGEDKGWFGSIAVTFTNTVTGEVNFHWGTMEKKSGKVVVDSMAFVMNPRAKNGGYAGTFVNKDKK
;
A
#
# COMPACT_ATOMS: atom_id res chain seq x y z
N MET A 1 -19.05 -42.44 6.74
CA MET A 1 -18.33 -43.50 7.49
C MET A 1 -17.68 -42.84 8.69
N GLY A 2 -18.20 -43.07 9.90
CA GLY A 2 -17.57 -42.59 11.14
C GLY A 2 -16.61 -43.64 11.65
N TYR A 3 -15.40 -43.25 12.01
CA TYR A 3 -14.42 -44.15 12.61
C TYR A 3 -14.68 -44.22 14.12
N ASN A 4 -14.87 -45.43 14.65
CA ASN A 4 -14.97 -45.64 16.09
C ASN A 4 -13.56 -45.83 16.65
N LEU A 5 -13.11 -44.87 17.47
CA LEU A 5 -11.83 -44.98 18.19
C LEU A 5 -11.94 -46.02 19.31
N THR A 6 -10.88 -46.80 19.48
CA THR A 6 -10.74 -47.69 20.63
C THR A 6 -10.55 -46.89 21.92
N LYS A 7 -10.83 -47.50 23.08
CA LYS A 7 -10.70 -46.82 24.39
C LYS A 7 -9.28 -46.28 24.66
N GLU A 8 -8.26 -46.95 24.13
CA GLU A 8 -6.86 -46.53 24.29
C GLU A 8 -6.53 -45.30 23.42
N GLU A 9 -7.03 -45.27 22.19
CA GLU A 9 -6.85 -44.12 21.29
C GLU A 9 -7.56 -42.88 21.82
N TYR A 10 -8.75 -43.04 22.40
CA TYR A 10 -9.47 -41.93 23.03
C TYR A 10 -8.70 -41.34 24.21
N LYS A 11 -8.08 -42.20 25.04
CA LYS A 11 -7.28 -41.76 26.18
C LYS A 11 -6.04 -40.99 25.74
N LYS A 12 -5.37 -41.45 24.68
CA LYS A 12 -4.20 -40.80 24.08
C LYS A 12 -4.57 -39.46 23.44
N PHE A 13 -5.73 -39.38 22.80
CA PHE A 13 -6.28 -38.13 22.25
C PHE A 13 -6.56 -37.09 23.35
N LYS A 14 -7.21 -37.51 24.45
CA LYS A 14 -7.46 -36.65 25.62
C LYS A 14 -6.18 -36.14 26.28
N GLU A 15 -5.14 -36.97 26.34
CA GLU A 15 -3.84 -36.57 26.87
C GLU A 15 -3.13 -35.54 25.98
N LEU A 16 -3.27 -35.65 24.65
CA LEU A 16 -2.77 -34.67 23.69
C LEU A 16 -3.52 -33.33 23.78
N GLU A 17 -4.84 -33.33 23.91
CA GLU A 17 -5.63 -32.10 24.15
C GLU A 17 -5.18 -31.38 25.43
N SER A 18 -4.97 -32.14 26.51
CA SER A 18 -4.47 -31.63 27.80
C SER A 18 -3.09 -30.98 27.67
N LYS A 19 -2.19 -31.56 26.87
CA LYS A 19 -0.84 -31.00 26.63
C LYS A 19 -0.85 -29.77 25.72
N MET A 20 -1.87 -29.58 24.88
CA MET A 20 -1.99 -28.42 23.98
C MET A 20 -2.66 -27.19 24.62
N SER A 21 -3.33 -27.29 25.78
CA SER A 21 -4.00 -26.14 26.43
C SER A 21 -3.15 -25.42 27.49
N GLY A 22 -1.89 -25.81 27.67
CA GLY A 22 -1.02 -25.35 28.76
C GLY A 22 -0.02 -24.23 28.41
N SER A 23 -0.36 -23.24 27.58
CA SER A 23 0.47 -22.03 27.43
C SER A 23 -0.26 -20.78 27.95
N ASN A 24 -0.07 -20.52 29.24
CA ASN A 24 -0.40 -19.25 29.89
C ASN A 24 0.52 -18.14 29.35
N PHE A 25 0.11 -17.47 28.26
CA PHE A 25 0.56 -16.12 28.00
C PHE A 25 -0.33 -15.16 28.80
N SER A 26 0.24 -14.63 29.89
CA SER A 26 -0.36 -13.60 30.72
C SER A 26 -0.76 -12.39 29.88
N ASN A 27 -2.06 -12.18 29.74
CA ASN A 27 -2.64 -10.96 29.18
C ASN A 27 -2.40 -9.79 30.14
N ASN A 28 -1.32 -9.05 29.95
CA ASN A 28 -1.22 -7.69 30.50
C ASN A 28 -1.85 -6.71 29.50
N TRP A 29 -3.17 -6.78 29.36
CA TRP A 29 -3.96 -5.75 28.67
C TRP A 29 -4.30 -4.66 29.67
N ASN A 30 -3.41 -3.68 29.75
CA ASN A 30 -3.62 -2.46 30.51
C ASN A 30 -4.75 -1.67 29.84
N ASN A 31 -5.97 -1.84 30.35
CA ASN A 31 -7.18 -1.23 29.87
C ASN A 31 -7.21 0.26 30.27
N SER A 32 -6.49 1.10 29.54
CA SER A 32 -6.76 2.54 29.55
C SER A 32 -7.89 2.81 28.56
N THR A 33 -9.08 3.07 29.09
CA THR A 33 -10.27 3.54 28.37
C THR A 33 -10.01 4.93 27.76
N LYS A 34 -9.29 4.98 26.64
CA LYS A 34 -9.52 5.99 25.60
C LYS A 34 -10.26 5.27 24.49
N SER A 35 -11.48 5.72 24.23
CA SER A 35 -12.24 5.42 23.02
C SER A 35 -11.42 5.80 21.78
N SER A 36 -10.45 4.96 21.40
CA SER A 36 -9.79 5.05 20.11
C SER A 36 -10.70 4.29 19.15
N ARG A 37 -11.73 4.96 18.63
CA ARG A 37 -12.26 4.59 17.31
C ARG A 37 -11.02 4.40 16.43
N SER A 38 -10.78 3.19 15.93
CA SER A 38 -9.68 2.98 14.99
C SER A 38 -9.92 3.97 13.85
N LYS A 39 -9.04 4.95 13.69
CA LYS A 39 -9.17 5.92 12.61
C LYS A 39 -8.94 5.12 11.33
N VAL A 40 -10.04 4.73 10.68
CA VAL A 40 -10.00 4.05 9.39
C VAL A 40 -9.26 4.98 8.43
N LYS A 41 -8.15 4.50 7.87
CA LYS A 41 -7.40 5.28 6.89
C LYS A 41 -8.23 5.37 5.62
N HIS A 42 -8.29 6.57 5.05
CA HIS A 42 -8.97 6.80 3.76
C HIS A 42 -8.00 6.78 2.58
N SER A 43 -6.70 6.62 2.84
CA SER A 43 -5.69 6.49 1.78
C SER A 43 -4.43 5.83 2.31
N GLY A 44 -3.63 5.29 1.39
CA GLY A 44 -2.29 4.81 1.67
C GLY A 44 -1.48 4.69 0.39
N ALA A 45 -0.16 4.54 0.53
CA ALA A 45 0.75 4.35 -0.60
C ALA A 45 1.99 3.55 -0.19
N LYS A 46 2.53 2.78 -1.13
CA LYS A 46 3.73 1.96 -0.96
C LYS A 46 4.62 2.08 -2.19
N PHE A 47 5.92 2.13 -1.94
CA PHE A 47 6.94 2.13 -2.97
C PHE A 47 7.65 0.79 -2.99
N THR A 48 7.86 0.26 -4.20
CA THR A 48 8.57 -0.98 -4.45
C THR A 48 9.52 -0.77 -5.62
N LYS A 49 10.76 -1.20 -5.42
CA LYS A 49 11.78 -1.29 -6.46
C LYS A 49 12.01 -2.77 -6.75
N TYR A 50 12.05 -3.15 -8.03
CA TYR A 50 12.24 -4.54 -8.43
C TYR A 50 12.92 -4.63 -9.80
N ILE A 51 13.49 -5.79 -10.11
CA ILE A 51 14.02 -6.11 -11.43
C ILE A 51 12.97 -6.92 -12.17
N ASN A 52 12.60 -6.53 -13.38
CA ASN A 52 11.63 -7.28 -14.17
C ASN A 52 12.26 -8.55 -14.78
N SER A 53 11.46 -9.40 -15.41
CA SER A 53 11.95 -10.62 -16.08
C SER A 53 12.91 -10.36 -17.26
N LYS A 54 13.04 -9.11 -17.70
CA LYS A 54 13.95 -8.67 -18.76
C LYS A 54 15.27 -8.10 -18.21
N GLY A 55 15.45 -8.09 -16.90
CA GLY A 55 16.63 -7.54 -16.24
C GLY A 55 16.58 -6.02 -16.02
N ASP A 56 15.50 -5.34 -16.43
CA ASP A 56 15.38 -3.90 -16.22
C ASP A 56 14.99 -3.59 -14.78
N GLU A 57 15.68 -2.62 -14.19
CA GLU A 57 15.24 -2.01 -12.94
C GLU A 57 13.95 -1.21 -13.15
N LYS A 58 12.92 -1.51 -12.35
CA LYS A 58 11.61 -0.85 -12.38
C LYS A 58 11.25 -0.30 -11.02
N TYR A 59 10.58 0.85 -11.07
CA TYR A 59 10.08 1.55 -9.91
C TYR A 59 8.56 1.57 -9.97
N LEU A 60 7.93 1.11 -8.90
CA LEU A 60 6.49 0.96 -8.79
C LEU A 60 6.03 1.61 -7.49
N THR A 61 5.14 2.58 -7.62
CA THR A 61 4.40 3.12 -6.48
C THR A 61 2.94 2.69 -6.62
N THR A 62 2.43 1.98 -5.61
CA THR A 62 1.02 1.64 -5.52
C THR A 62 0.37 2.48 -4.44
N GLY A 63 -0.88 2.85 -4.66
CA GLY A 63 -1.68 3.61 -3.72
C GLY A 63 -3.11 3.15 -3.72
N TRP A 64 -3.82 3.58 -2.68
CA TRP A 64 -5.24 3.39 -2.59
C TRP A 64 -5.87 4.61 -1.94
N ARG A 65 -7.10 4.92 -2.34
CA ARG A 65 -7.92 5.96 -1.73
C ARG A 65 -9.35 5.46 -1.63
N LEU A 66 -9.90 5.51 -0.43
CA LEU A 66 -11.31 5.28 -0.18
C LEU A 66 -12.05 6.61 -0.31
N ASN A 67 -12.90 6.72 -1.33
CA ASN A 67 -13.75 7.89 -1.54
C ASN A 67 -14.89 7.94 -0.50
N ARG A 68 -15.55 9.10 -0.38
CA ARG A 68 -16.68 9.31 0.54
C ARG A 68 -17.83 8.33 0.29
N ASN A 69 -18.03 7.94 -0.96
CA ASN A 69 -19.05 6.96 -1.37
C ASN A 69 -18.61 5.50 -1.17
N LYS A 70 -17.53 5.25 -0.39
CA LYS A 70 -16.91 3.95 -0.15
C LYS A 70 -16.34 3.26 -1.41
N GLU A 71 -16.21 3.99 -2.51
CA GLU A 71 -15.50 3.52 -3.69
C GLU A 71 -14.00 3.49 -3.40
N LEU A 72 -13.40 2.31 -3.56
CA LEU A 72 -11.97 2.14 -3.43
C LEU A 72 -11.33 2.42 -4.80
N ILE A 73 -10.46 3.42 -4.84
CA ILE A 73 -9.64 3.73 -6.00
C ILE A 73 -8.27 3.12 -5.76
N ALA A 74 -7.92 2.10 -6.54
CA ALA A 74 -6.58 1.55 -6.61
C ALA A 74 -5.74 2.37 -7.61
N ILE A 75 -4.50 2.67 -7.26
CA ILE A 75 -3.64 3.56 -8.04
C ILE A 75 -2.30 2.85 -8.25
N LYS A 76 -1.83 2.85 -9.50
CA LYS A 76 -0.56 2.22 -9.87
C LYS A 76 0.25 3.19 -10.71
N ALA A 77 1.44 3.53 -10.25
CA ALA A 77 2.39 4.36 -10.97
C ALA A 77 3.66 3.56 -11.24
N ILE A 78 4.05 3.41 -12.49
CA ILE A 78 5.17 2.56 -12.90
C ILE A 78 6.06 3.23 -13.95
N THR A 79 7.37 3.04 -13.81
CA THR A 79 8.33 3.40 -14.85
C THR A 79 8.11 2.56 -16.11
N THR A 80 7.85 3.23 -17.23
CA THR A 80 7.74 2.62 -18.57
C THR A 80 9.11 2.58 -19.26
N LYS A 81 9.16 2.03 -20.49
CA LYS A 81 10.35 2.13 -21.35
C LYS A 81 10.69 3.58 -21.74
N ASN A 82 9.68 4.44 -21.82
CA ASN A 82 9.81 5.84 -22.24
C ASN A 82 9.95 6.78 -21.03
N THR A 83 10.23 6.22 -19.85
CA THR A 83 10.50 7.02 -18.65
C THR A 83 11.73 7.87 -18.93
N SER A 84 11.56 9.19 -18.93
CA SER A 84 12.71 10.08 -19.04
C SER A 84 13.42 10.15 -17.69
N THR A 85 14.71 9.85 -17.70
CA THR A 85 15.61 10.09 -16.56
C THR A 85 16.19 11.51 -16.58
N ASP A 86 15.87 12.29 -17.62
CA ASP A 86 16.51 13.55 -17.97
C ASP A 86 16.09 14.75 -17.12
N THR A 87 15.71 14.54 -15.85
CA THR A 87 15.71 15.67 -14.92
C THR A 87 17.13 15.88 -14.43
N VAL A 88 17.99 16.32 -15.33
CA VAL A 88 19.35 16.74 -15.02
C VAL A 88 19.31 18.23 -14.70
N ASN A 89 20.01 18.69 -13.65
CA ASN A 89 20.21 20.12 -13.42
C ASN A 89 21.09 20.72 -14.54
N LYS A 90 21.14 22.06 -14.62
CA LYS A 90 22.05 22.78 -15.54
C LYS A 90 23.52 22.34 -15.37
N ASP A 91 23.87 21.83 -14.19
CA ASP A 91 25.21 21.39 -13.80
C ASP A 91 25.47 19.90 -14.06
N GLY A 92 24.55 19.18 -14.72
CA GLY A 92 24.75 17.76 -15.07
C GLY A 92 24.37 16.75 -13.98
N GLU A 93 23.80 17.21 -12.85
CA GLU A 93 23.40 16.33 -11.74
C GLU A 93 21.99 15.74 -11.89
N ASP A 94 21.83 14.43 -11.65
CA ASP A 94 20.55 13.71 -11.58
C ASP A 94 19.71 14.31 -10.44
N LYS A 95 18.61 15.02 -10.76
CA LYS A 95 17.68 15.55 -9.74
C LYS A 95 16.94 14.45 -9.00
N GLY A 96 17.05 13.19 -9.45
CA GLY A 96 16.42 12.05 -8.84
C GLY A 96 14.93 11.96 -9.13
N TRP A 97 14.47 12.50 -10.27
CA TRP A 97 13.08 12.41 -10.72
C TRP A 97 12.96 11.70 -12.07
N PHE A 98 11.97 10.84 -12.15
CA PHE A 98 11.53 10.21 -13.38
C PHE A 98 10.37 11.01 -13.98
N GLY A 99 10.49 11.37 -15.25
CA GLY A 99 9.37 11.86 -16.06
C GLY A 99 8.65 10.72 -16.79
N SER A 100 7.51 11.02 -17.40
CA SER A 100 6.75 10.08 -18.23
C SER A 100 6.42 8.75 -17.53
N ILE A 101 5.96 8.86 -16.28
CA ILE A 101 5.49 7.72 -15.48
C ILE A 101 4.04 7.42 -15.86
N ALA A 102 3.76 6.17 -16.19
CA ALA A 102 2.42 5.69 -16.42
C ALA A 102 1.69 5.58 -15.09
N VAL A 103 0.58 6.31 -14.92
CA VAL A 103 -0.26 6.27 -13.73
C VAL A 103 -1.67 5.83 -14.10
N THR A 104 -2.11 4.73 -13.51
CA THR A 104 -3.43 4.15 -13.71
C THR A 104 -4.25 4.27 -12.43
N PHE A 105 -5.46 4.78 -12.56
CA PHE A 105 -6.47 4.83 -11.51
C PHE A 105 -7.56 3.82 -11.86
N THR A 106 -7.89 2.95 -10.92
CA THR A 106 -8.92 1.92 -11.11
C THR A 106 -9.95 2.07 -10.00
N ASN A 107 -11.20 2.36 -10.36
CA ASN A 107 -12.31 2.21 -9.43
C ASN A 107 -12.59 0.72 -9.26
N THR A 108 -12.30 0.16 -8.09
CA THR A 108 -12.43 -1.28 -7.87
C THR A 108 -13.87 -1.76 -7.76
N VAL A 109 -14.83 -0.84 -7.65
CA VAL A 109 -16.26 -1.15 -7.59
C VAL A 109 -16.84 -1.21 -9.00
N THR A 110 -16.57 -0.20 -9.83
CA THR A 110 -17.11 -0.12 -11.20
C THR A 110 -16.23 -0.80 -12.25
N GLY A 111 -14.95 -1.01 -11.93
CA GLY A 111 -13.94 -1.50 -12.88
C GLY A 111 -13.42 -0.42 -13.84
N GLU A 112 -13.89 0.83 -13.72
CA GLU A 112 -13.44 1.93 -14.58
C GLU A 112 -11.95 2.20 -14.40
N VAL A 113 -11.24 2.36 -15.52
CA VAL A 113 -9.80 2.60 -15.56
C VAL A 113 -9.49 3.91 -16.26
N ASN A 114 -8.81 4.80 -15.56
CA ASN A 114 -8.34 6.08 -16.08
C ASN A 114 -6.81 6.12 -16.11
N PHE A 115 -6.25 6.62 -17.21
CA PHE A 115 -4.81 6.66 -17.45
C PHE A 115 -4.30 8.09 -17.56
N HIS A 116 -3.21 8.37 -16.85
CA HIS A 116 -2.53 9.67 -16.86
C HIS A 116 -1.02 9.51 -16.85
N TRP A 117 -0.32 10.54 -17.34
CA TRP A 117 1.12 10.66 -17.18
C TRP A 117 1.46 11.48 -15.94
N GLY A 118 2.52 11.08 -15.25
CA GLY A 118 3.03 11.79 -14.08
C GLY A 118 4.54 11.78 -13.98
N THR A 119 5.03 12.29 -12.86
CA THR A 119 6.45 12.30 -12.47
C THR A 119 6.63 11.53 -11.17
N MET A 120 7.79 10.89 -10.97
CA MET A 120 8.09 10.10 -9.76
C MET A 120 9.48 10.43 -9.22
N GLU A 121 9.59 10.71 -7.92
CA GLU A 121 10.89 10.83 -7.25
C GLU A 121 11.50 9.44 -7.03
N LYS A 122 12.69 9.21 -7.56
CA LYS A 122 13.45 7.94 -7.53
C LYS A 122 13.71 7.41 -6.13
N LYS A 123 14.02 8.29 -5.17
CA LYS A 123 14.38 7.91 -3.79
C LYS A 123 13.17 7.56 -2.93
N SER A 124 12.09 8.33 -3.05
CA SER A 124 10.94 8.23 -2.16
C SER A 124 9.76 7.45 -2.76
N GLY A 125 9.72 7.31 -4.09
CA GLY A 125 8.57 6.83 -4.81
C GLY A 125 7.40 7.82 -4.83
N LYS A 126 7.63 9.08 -4.44
CA LYS A 126 6.60 10.13 -4.49
C LYS A 126 6.21 10.37 -5.94
N VAL A 127 4.92 10.27 -6.24
CA VAL A 127 4.36 10.49 -7.57
C VAL A 127 3.51 11.73 -7.57
N VAL A 128 3.63 12.52 -8.63
CA VAL A 128 2.81 13.69 -8.89
C VAL A 128 2.16 13.55 -10.28
N VAL A 129 0.86 13.81 -10.35
CA VAL A 129 0.09 13.88 -11.60
C VAL A 129 -0.52 15.28 -11.66
N ASP A 130 0.17 16.19 -12.35
CA ASP A 130 -0.16 17.62 -12.37
C ASP A 130 -1.56 17.88 -12.96
N SER A 131 -1.93 17.14 -14.02
CA SER A 131 -3.22 17.28 -14.70
C SER A 131 -4.43 17.03 -13.82
N MET A 132 -4.26 16.32 -12.69
CA MET A 132 -5.32 16.01 -11.74
C MET A 132 -5.11 16.69 -10.38
N ALA A 133 -4.07 17.51 -10.24
CA ALA A 133 -3.58 17.99 -8.96
C ALA A 133 -3.47 16.85 -7.92
N PHE A 134 -2.92 15.71 -8.34
CA PHE A 134 -2.84 14.49 -7.53
C PHE A 134 -1.40 14.21 -7.06
N VAL A 135 -1.28 13.74 -5.83
CA VAL A 135 -0.03 13.31 -5.21
C VAL A 135 -0.19 11.97 -4.50
N MET A 136 0.81 11.12 -4.69
CA MET A 136 0.97 9.88 -3.95
C MET A 136 2.34 9.89 -3.28
N ASN A 137 2.38 9.83 -1.94
CA ASN A 137 3.60 9.90 -1.16
C ASN A 137 3.68 8.69 -0.20
N PRO A 138 4.45 7.65 -0.54
CA PRO A 138 4.67 6.48 0.32
C PRO A 138 5.32 6.77 1.66
N ARG A 139 6.09 7.87 1.77
CA ARG A 139 6.82 8.26 2.99
C ARG A 139 6.03 9.21 3.90
N ALA A 140 4.74 9.45 3.64
CA ALA A 140 3.90 10.22 4.54
C ALA A 140 3.78 9.53 5.91
N LYS A 141 3.77 10.31 7.01
CA LYS A 141 3.86 9.86 8.42
C LYS A 141 2.84 8.77 8.86
N ASN A 142 1.79 8.51 8.07
CA ASN A 142 0.71 7.58 8.39
C ASN A 142 0.59 6.39 7.43
N GLY A 143 1.71 5.82 6.95
CA GLY A 143 1.68 4.65 6.05
C GLY A 143 1.37 5.02 4.59
N GLY A 144 1.85 6.18 4.17
CA GLY A 144 1.65 6.72 2.85
C GLY A 144 0.36 7.52 2.68
N TYR A 145 0.32 8.32 1.62
CA TYR A 145 -0.81 9.17 1.25
C TYR A 145 -1.06 9.06 -0.24
N ALA A 146 -2.32 9.05 -0.64
CA ALA A 146 -2.74 9.11 -2.04
C ALA A 146 -3.98 9.99 -2.13
N GLY A 147 -3.86 11.14 -2.77
CA GLY A 147 -4.95 12.11 -2.83
C GLY A 147 -4.60 13.35 -3.62
N THR A 148 -5.47 14.35 -3.57
CA THR A 148 -5.22 15.63 -4.23
C THR A 148 -4.26 16.46 -3.39
N PHE A 149 -3.53 17.39 -4.02
CA PHE A 149 -2.89 18.46 -3.27
C PHE A 149 -3.94 19.12 -2.35
N VAL A 150 -3.60 19.32 -1.08
CA VAL A 150 -4.44 20.11 -0.19
C VAL A 150 -4.33 21.54 -0.70
N ASN A 151 -5.31 22.00 -1.48
CA ASN A 151 -5.55 23.41 -1.71
C ASN A 151 -7.02 23.70 -1.38
N LYS A 152 -7.33 23.61 -0.10
CA LYS A 152 -8.49 24.27 0.48
C LYS A 152 -7.91 25.14 1.59
N ASP A 153 -8.16 26.43 1.47
CA ASP A 153 -7.82 27.50 2.43
C ASP A 153 -6.54 28.29 2.14
N LYS A 154 -6.54 29.00 1.00
CA LYS A 154 -6.26 30.44 1.00
C LYS A 154 -7.49 31.16 0.45
N LYS A 155 -8.43 31.47 1.34
CA LYS A 155 -9.39 32.57 1.17
C LYS A 155 -8.88 33.73 1.99
#